data_AF-A0A6I6AQ18-F1
#
_entry.id   AF-A0A6I6AQ18-F1
#
_cell.length_a   1.000
_cell.length_b   1.000
_cell.length_c   1.000
_cell.angle_alpha   90.00
_cell.angle_beta   90.00
_cell.angle_gamma   90.00
#
_symmetry.space_group_name_H-M   'P 1'
#
loop_
_entity.id
_entity.type
_entity.pdbx_description
1 polymer ?
#
loop_
_entity_poly.entity_id
_entity_poly.type
_entity_poly.pdbx_seq_one_letter_code
_entity_poly.pdbx_strand_id
1 'polypeptide(L)'
;MNFPGKTFLICTILSLSLLADLHTPLQAGSPEISVQIERLENTWLYEVADGDYQILVEGEPLKRITGAELPALRDLEIKLQKQKQNDPRAAQQLNALLIAMGRIADEPTLIYLHELFESYPERRNDVAEAISWYSQENQRRDADWRILVRSLNIVEGKQARAVMQALTRFHRRSNKAQWIRQVILVGLQQNPEGQAIAVKLLEHWTGQHLEQSGEAASSPLVAWQKWFAQKYPDELPAELPVEPEDSRWKYAGLLKELKNESTKPANLKLGAEAFVKATCVKCHLFGKTGEKIGPDLTHISRRFQQKEILQATIFPSHFVSEEYPTFTIITSAGKSHTGMMGAAGPDEIMLLTSEGKRQLIKKKDVDEIIPVKKSSMPDGLLNLLTKAEAVQLIRYLSRLPEGASEAYRHSTR
;
A
#
# COMPACT_ATOMS: atom_id res chain seq x y z
N MET A 1 -70.04 -18.16 72.52
CA MET A 1 -68.85 -18.57 71.76
C MET A 1 -69.29 -18.90 70.34
N ASN A 2 -69.04 -18.01 69.38
CA ASN A 2 -69.00 -18.33 67.94
C ASN A 2 -68.48 -17.11 67.16
N PHE A 3 -67.59 -17.39 66.20
CA PHE A 3 -66.90 -16.52 65.25
C PHE A 3 -67.81 -15.48 64.55
N PRO A 4 -67.32 -14.32 64.03
CA PRO A 4 -66.33 -14.29 62.91
C PRO A 4 -65.38 -13.05 62.79
N GLY A 5 -64.46 -13.13 61.82
CA GLY A 5 -63.92 -11.97 61.08
C GLY A 5 -62.48 -11.53 61.42
N LYS A 6 -61.48 -11.93 60.61
CA LYS A 6 -60.13 -11.35 60.59
C LYS A 6 -59.85 -10.71 59.22
N THR A 7 -59.33 -9.48 59.23
CA THR A 7 -58.88 -8.75 58.03
C THR A 7 -57.54 -8.05 58.29
N PHE A 8 -56.51 -8.53 57.58
CA PHE A 8 -55.33 -7.85 56.99
C PHE A 8 -54.31 -7.06 57.84
N LEU A 9 -53.06 -7.55 57.81
CA LEU A 9 -51.93 -6.75 57.34
C LEU A 9 -50.96 -7.66 56.58
N ILE A 10 -50.78 -7.41 55.28
CA ILE A 10 -49.89 -8.16 54.39
C ILE A 10 -48.59 -7.36 54.23
N CYS A 11 -47.47 -7.98 54.58
CA CYS A 11 -46.13 -7.56 54.17
C CYS A 11 -45.54 -8.75 53.43
N THR A 12 -45.48 -8.68 52.09
CA THR A 12 -45.05 -9.79 51.24
C THR A 12 -43.55 -9.73 51.03
N ILE A 13 -42.84 -10.69 51.62
CA ILE A 13 -41.51 -11.14 51.21
C ILE A 13 -41.73 -12.11 50.04
N LEU A 14 -41.06 -11.88 48.91
CA LEU A 14 -41.02 -12.84 47.80
C LEU A 14 -39.57 -13.09 47.40
N SER A 15 -39.18 -14.35 47.56
CA SER A 15 -37.92 -14.93 47.16
C SER A 15 -38.08 -15.66 45.82
N LEU A 16 -37.04 -15.51 44.99
CA LEU A 16 -36.54 -16.38 43.92
C LEU A 16 -37.53 -17.08 42.96
N SER A 17 -37.42 -16.72 41.68
CA SER A 17 -37.48 -17.67 40.56
C SER A 17 -36.59 -17.16 39.41
N LEU A 18 -35.65 -18.00 39.03
CA LEU A 18 -34.71 -17.87 37.91
C LEU A 18 -35.49 -18.01 36.57
N LEU A 19 -35.23 -17.17 35.57
CA LEU A 19 -35.24 -17.54 34.13
C LEU A 19 -34.76 -16.38 33.24
N ALA A 20 -33.72 -16.72 32.48
CA ALA A 20 -33.15 -16.22 31.23
C ALA A 20 -33.76 -15.02 30.47
N ASP A 21 -32.82 -14.29 29.85
CA ASP A 21 -32.86 -13.61 28.56
C ASP A 21 -33.83 -12.45 28.32
N LEU A 22 -33.29 -11.24 28.38
CA LEU A 22 -33.59 -10.20 27.40
C LEU A 22 -32.29 -9.53 26.95
N HIS A 23 -31.71 -10.07 25.88
CA HIS A 23 -30.91 -9.29 24.95
C HIS A 23 -31.77 -8.11 24.47
N THR A 24 -31.45 -6.91 24.92
CA THR A 24 -31.89 -5.70 24.24
C THR A 24 -31.15 -5.67 22.90
N PRO A 25 -31.83 -5.77 21.74
CA PRO A 25 -31.14 -5.59 20.48
C PRO A 25 -30.66 -4.13 20.45
N LEU A 26 -29.35 -3.93 20.30
CA LEU A 26 -28.84 -2.65 19.82
C LEU A 26 -29.64 -2.32 18.57
N GLN A 27 -30.27 -1.14 18.56
CA GLN A 27 -30.91 -0.57 17.39
C GLN A 27 -29.88 -0.51 16.27
N ALA A 28 -29.90 -1.49 15.37
CA ALA A 28 -29.14 -1.43 14.13
C ALA A 28 -29.71 -0.26 13.34
N GLY A 29 -28.91 0.80 13.18
CA GLY A 29 -29.21 1.84 12.20
C GLY A 29 -29.38 1.20 10.81
N SER A 30 -30.11 1.86 9.92
CA SER A 30 -30.18 1.42 8.52
C SER A 30 -28.75 1.19 7.99
N PRO A 31 -28.49 0.09 7.26
CA PRO A 31 -27.15 -0.24 6.81
C PRO A 31 -26.60 0.87 5.91
N GLU A 32 -25.36 1.31 6.15
CA GLU A 32 -24.70 2.35 5.35
C GLU A 32 -24.45 1.86 3.91
N ILE A 33 -24.23 0.55 3.74
CA ILE A 33 -24.13 -0.13 2.45
C ILE A 33 -25.23 -1.16 2.28
N SER A 34 -26.02 -0.97 1.21
CA SER A 34 -26.97 -1.94 0.68
C SER A 34 -27.00 -1.84 -0.85
N VAL A 35 -26.53 -2.90 -1.53
CA VAL A 35 -26.42 -2.93 -2.99
C VAL A 35 -26.91 -4.26 -3.52
N GLN A 36 -27.89 -4.24 -4.43
CA GLN A 36 -28.36 -5.44 -5.10
C GLN A 36 -27.30 -5.96 -6.07
N ILE A 37 -27.03 -7.27 -6.03
CA ILE A 37 -26.15 -7.95 -6.98
C ILE A 37 -27.03 -8.45 -8.13
N GLU A 38 -26.98 -7.72 -9.24
CA GLU A 38 -27.72 -8.08 -10.46
C GLU A 38 -27.34 -9.49 -10.94
N ARG A 39 -28.28 -10.21 -11.56
CA ARG A 39 -28.12 -11.59 -12.08
C ARG A 39 -28.05 -12.69 -11.02
N LEU A 40 -28.19 -12.36 -9.74
CA LEU A 40 -28.42 -13.31 -8.66
C LEU A 40 -29.78 -13.02 -8.01
N GLU A 41 -30.58 -14.06 -7.76
CA GLU A 41 -31.90 -13.90 -7.15
C GLU A 41 -31.77 -13.44 -5.69
N ASN A 42 -32.51 -12.40 -5.32
CA ASN A 42 -32.58 -11.82 -3.96
C ASN A 42 -31.22 -11.73 -3.25
N THR A 43 -30.18 -11.35 -4.00
CA THR A 43 -28.81 -11.31 -3.51
C THR A 43 -28.32 -9.88 -3.36
N TRP A 44 -27.70 -9.57 -2.23
CA TRP A 44 -27.34 -8.22 -1.85
C TRP A 44 -26.01 -8.17 -1.09
N LEU A 45 -25.23 -7.12 -1.34
CA LEU A 45 -24.13 -6.71 -0.48
C LEU A 45 -24.69 -5.84 0.65
N TYR A 46 -24.41 -6.23 1.89
CA TYR A 46 -24.84 -5.53 3.09
C TYR A 46 -23.68 -5.28 4.04
N GLU A 47 -23.75 -4.15 4.75
CA GLU A 47 -22.96 -3.92 5.97
C GLU A 47 -23.81 -4.28 7.19
N VAL A 48 -23.41 -5.32 7.93
CA VAL A 48 -24.16 -5.81 9.10
C VAL A 48 -23.70 -5.15 10.40
N ALA A 49 -22.46 -4.67 10.44
CA ALA A 49 -21.84 -3.87 11.49
C ALA A 49 -20.73 -3.03 10.86
N ASP A 50 -20.20 -2.02 11.57
CA ASP A 50 -19.13 -1.12 11.05
C ASP A 50 -17.94 -1.94 10.50
N GLY A 51 -17.77 -1.90 9.18
CA GLY A 51 -16.71 -2.63 8.46
C GLY A 51 -16.95 -4.13 8.25
N ASP A 52 -18.08 -4.68 8.70
CA ASP A 52 -18.48 -6.09 8.49
C ASP A 52 -19.41 -6.19 7.27
N TYR A 53 -18.79 -6.49 6.12
CA TYR A 53 -19.48 -6.61 4.84
C TYR A 53 -19.77 -8.07 4.49
N GLN A 54 -21.02 -8.35 4.11
CA GLN A 54 -21.50 -9.70 3.79
C GLN A 54 -22.36 -9.69 2.52
N ILE A 55 -22.31 -10.81 1.78
CA ILE A 55 -23.22 -11.08 0.68
C ILE A 55 -24.36 -11.93 1.24
N LEU A 56 -25.59 -11.44 1.17
CA LEU A 56 -26.78 -12.15 1.63
C LEU A 56 -27.56 -12.68 0.43
N VAL A 57 -28.01 -13.93 0.48
CA VAL A 57 -28.88 -14.58 -0.51
C VAL A 57 -30.16 -14.98 0.21
N GLU A 58 -31.31 -14.49 -0.24
CA GLU A 58 -32.59 -14.70 0.45
C GLU A 58 -32.57 -14.27 1.94
N GLY A 59 -31.76 -13.25 2.27
CA GLY A 59 -31.57 -12.74 3.63
C GLY A 59 -30.53 -13.49 4.47
N GLU A 60 -29.97 -14.59 3.99
CA GLU A 60 -28.99 -15.41 4.72
C GLU A 60 -27.55 -15.19 4.19
N PRO A 61 -26.52 -15.18 5.06
CA PRO A 61 -25.14 -15.01 4.62
C PRO A 61 -24.67 -16.13 3.68
N LEU A 62 -24.19 -15.74 2.50
CA LEU A 62 -23.52 -16.64 1.57
C LEU A 62 -22.20 -17.10 2.19
N LYS A 63 -22.07 -18.40 2.45
CA LYS A 63 -20.89 -18.95 3.15
C LYS A 63 -19.66 -19.11 2.26
N ARG A 64 -19.86 -19.33 0.95
CA ARG A 64 -18.78 -19.57 -0.01
C ARG A 64 -19.26 -19.26 -1.43
N ILE A 65 -18.38 -18.69 -2.24
CA ILE A 65 -18.59 -18.58 -3.69
C ILE A 65 -18.36 -19.97 -4.31
N THR A 66 -19.29 -20.42 -5.17
CA THR A 66 -19.24 -21.74 -5.83
C THR A 66 -18.93 -21.64 -7.33
N GLY A 67 -18.51 -20.45 -7.76
CA GLY A 67 -18.15 -20.13 -9.15
C GLY A 67 -19.31 -19.55 -9.96
N ALA A 68 -20.56 -19.91 -9.64
CA ALA A 68 -21.73 -19.35 -10.32
C ALA A 68 -21.98 -17.88 -9.95
N GLU A 69 -21.62 -17.48 -8.73
CA GLU A 69 -21.79 -16.10 -8.23
C GLU A 69 -20.69 -15.16 -8.75
N LEU A 70 -19.49 -15.70 -9.03
CA LEU A 70 -18.32 -14.89 -9.38
C LEU A 70 -18.55 -13.99 -10.61
N PRO A 71 -19.16 -14.43 -11.72
CA PRO A 71 -19.46 -13.54 -12.85
C PRO A 71 -20.31 -12.32 -12.44
N ALA A 72 -21.34 -12.52 -11.63
CA ALA A 72 -22.22 -11.43 -11.18
C ALA A 72 -21.49 -10.45 -10.24
N LEU A 73 -20.66 -10.97 -9.33
CA LEU A 73 -19.83 -10.16 -8.43
C LEU A 73 -18.79 -9.34 -9.22
N ARG A 74 -18.18 -9.92 -10.26
CA ARG A 74 -17.28 -9.22 -11.18
C ARG A 74 -17.99 -8.13 -11.97
N ASP A 75 -19.19 -8.39 -12.46
CA ASP A 75 -19.99 -7.39 -13.17
C ASP A 75 -20.29 -6.17 -12.28
N LEU A 76 -20.68 -6.43 -11.01
CA LEU A 76 -20.90 -5.37 -10.02
C LEU A 76 -19.61 -4.61 -9.69
N GLU A 77 -18.50 -5.31 -9.50
CA GLU A 77 -17.20 -4.73 -9.23
C GLU A 77 -16.75 -3.78 -10.36
N ILE A 78 -16.88 -4.20 -11.62
CA ILE A 78 -16.59 -3.37 -12.80
C ILE A 78 -17.51 -2.14 -12.86
N LYS A 79 -18.80 -2.31 -12.54
CA LYS A 79 -19.79 -1.22 -12.50
C LYS A 79 -19.42 -0.17 -11.46
N LEU A 80 -19.16 -0.59 -10.22
CA LEU A 80 -18.76 0.29 -9.11
C LEU A 80 -17.43 0.99 -9.41
N GLN A 81 -16.45 0.28 -10.00
CA GLN A 81 -15.19 0.87 -10.43
C GLN A 81 -15.37 2.01 -11.45
N LYS A 82 -16.32 1.89 -12.39
CA LYS A 82 -16.62 2.98 -13.34
C LYS A 82 -17.30 4.16 -12.65
N GLN A 83 -18.15 3.90 -11.66
CA GLN A 83 -18.91 4.92 -10.94
C GLN A 83 -18.06 5.70 -9.93
N LYS A 84 -17.02 5.10 -9.35
CA LYS A 84 -16.20 5.71 -8.29
C LYS A 84 -15.57 7.06 -8.64
N GLN A 85 -15.41 7.37 -9.93
CA GLN A 85 -14.87 8.66 -10.37
C GLN A 85 -15.85 9.82 -10.11
N ASN A 86 -17.16 9.53 -10.09
CA ASN A 86 -18.23 10.51 -9.97
C ASN A 86 -19.05 10.35 -8.67
N ASP A 87 -18.94 9.19 -8.00
CA ASP A 87 -19.67 8.88 -6.77
C ASP A 87 -18.72 8.32 -5.69
N PRO A 88 -18.44 9.08 -4.62
CA PRO A 88 -17.66 8.60 -3.48
C PRO A 88 -18.24 7.35 -2.81
N ARG A 89 -19.57 7.16 -2.84
CA ARG A 89 -20.22 5.97 -2.27
C ARG A 89 -19.86 4.71 -3.04
N ALA A 90 -19.72 4.81 -4.36
CA ALA A 90 -19.29 3.69 -5.17
C ALA A 90 -17.89 3.19 -4.80
N ALA A 91 -16.99 4.08 -4.34
CA ALA A 91 -15.69 3.67 -3.82
C ALA A 91 -15.80 2.86 -2.52
N GLN A 92 -16.68 3.27 -1.60
CA GLN A 92 -16.94 2.53 -0.36
C GLN A 92 -17.58 1.17 -0.65
N GLN A 93 -18.60 1.14 -1.52
CA GLN A 93 -19.26 -0.10 -1.96
C GLN A 93 -18.30 -1.05 -2.67
N LEU A 94 -17.37 -0.53 -3.47
CA LEU A 94 -16.35 -1.33 -4.14
C LEU A 94 -15.41 -2.02 -3.14
N ASN A 95 -14.94 -1.29 -2.13
CA ASN A 95 -14.11 -1.89 -1.09
C ASN A 95 -14.90 -2.95 -0.30
N ALA A 96 -16.13 -2.62 0.11
CA ALA A 96 -17.03 -3.54 0.81
C ALA A 96 -17.27 -4.84 0.01
N LEU A 97 -17.49 -4.72 -1.30
CA LEU A 97 -17.65 -5.87 -2.19
C LEU A 97 -16.39 -6.74 -2.21
N LEU A 98 -15.20 -6.14 -2.35
CA LEU A 98 -13.95 -6.90 -2.37
C LEU A 98 -13.70 -7.61 -1.04
N ILE A 99 -13.96 -6.96 0.10
CA ILE A 99 -13.84 -7.58 1.43
C ILE A 99 -14.80 -8.77 1.54
N ALA A 100 -16.08 -8.57 1.19
CA ALA A 100 -17.07 -9.64 1.23
C ALA A 100 -16.65 -10.81 0.33
N MET A 101 -16.23 -10.54 -0.91
CA MET A 101 -15.69 -11.55 -1.83
C MET A 101 -14.49 -12.29 -1.22
N GLY A 102 -13.56 -11.56 -0.61
CA GLY A 102 -12.36 -12.12 0.01
C GLY A 102 -12.69 -13.10 1.13
N ARG A 103 -13.64 -12.78 2.01
CA ARG A 103 -14.01 -13.64 3.16
C ARG A 103 -14.57 -15.01 2.75
N ILE A 104 -15.34 -15.05 1.67
CA ILE A 104 -16.05 -16.25 1.21
C ILE A 104 -15.45 -16.82 -0.08
N ALA A 105 -14.23 -16.40 -0.41
CA ALA A 105 -13.59 -16.67 -1.70
C ALA A 105 -13.33 -18.16 -1.92
N ASP A 106 -13.62 -18.64 -3.13
CA ASP A 106 -13.04 -19.87 -3.67
C ASP A 106 -11.74 -19.59 -4.44
N GLU A 107 -11.12 -20.62 -4.98
CA GLU A 107 -9.86 -20.49 -5.71
C GLU A 107 -9.97 -19.57 -6.95
N PRO A 108 -11.00 -19.69 -7.81
CA PRO A 108 -11.25 -18.73 -8.88
C PRO A 108 -11.38 -17.27 -8.40
N THR A 109 -12.11 -17.03 -7.30
CA THR A 109 -12.25 -15.69 -6.75
C THR A 109 -10.92 -15.14 -6.24
N LEU A 110 -10.11 -15.98 -5.61
CA LEU A 110 -8.79 -15.59 -5.15
C LEU A 110 -7.82 -15.29 -6.30
N ILE A 111 -7.86 -16.09 -7.38
CA ILE A 111 -7.10 -15.82 -8.60
C ILE A 111 -7.50 -14.45 -9.18
N TYR A 112 -8.81 -14.16 -9.19
CA TYR A 112 -9.31 -12.87 -9.64
C TYR A 112 -8.80 -11.70 -8.77
N LEU A 113 -8.84 -11.84 -7.44
CA LEU A 113 -8.29 -10.83 -6.53
C LEU A 113 -6.79 -10.63 -6.78
N HIS A 114 -6.03 -11.70 -7.00
CA HIS A 114 -4.59 -11.60 -7.31
C HIS A 114 -4.36 -10.87 -8.64
N GLU A 115 -5.14 -11.17 -9.68
CA GLU A 115 -5.10 -10.47 -10.96
C GLU A 115 -5.41 -8.97 -10.80
N LEU A 116 -6.39 -8.63 -9.96
CA LEU A 116 -6.72 -7.24 -9.63
C LEU A 116 -5.53 -6.52 -8.98
N PHE A 117 -4.85 -7.15 -8.03
CA PHE A 117 -3.67 -6.59 -7.37
C PHE A 117 -2.54 -6.31 -8.36
N GLU A 118 -2.24 -7.26 -9.26
CA GLU A 118 -1.14 -7.10 -10.20
C GLU A 118 -1.44 -6.06 -11.28
N SER A 119 -2.68 -6.02 -11.77
CA SER A 119 -3.04 -5.28 -12.99
C SER A 119 -3.56 -3.87 -12.75
N TYR A 120 -4.10 -3.58 -11.55
CA TYR A 120 -4.78 -2.32 -11.25
C TYR A 120 -4.20 -1.69 -9.98
N PRO A 121 -3.18 -0.80 -10.09
CA PRO A 121 -2.55 -0.15 -8.96
C PRO A 121 -3.53 0.54 -8.01
N GLU A 122 -4.60 1.13 -8.55
CA GLU A 122 -5.65 1.80 -7.78
C GLU A 122 -6.53 0.86 -6.95
N ARG A 123 -6.36 -0.46 -7.08
CA ARG A 123 -7.13 -1.49 -6.38
C ARG A 123 -6.33 -2.24 -5.34
N ARG A 124 -5.02 -2.09 -5.33
CA ARG A 124 -4.14 -2.89 -4.50
C ARG A 124 -4.40 -2.76 -3.01
N ASN A 125 -4.78 -1.57 -2.53
CA ASN A 125 -5.07 -1.37 -1.11
C ASN A 125 -6.33 -2.14 -0.69
N ASP A 126 -7.41 -2.01 -1.46
CA ASP A 126 -8.69 -2.69 -1.22
C ASP A 126 -8.53 -4.22 -1.35
N VAL A 127 -7.78 -4.67 -2.36
CA VAL A 127 -7.52 -6.09 -2.59
C VAL A 127 -6.62 -6.68 -1.50
N ALA A 128 -5.60 -5.95 -1.05
CA ALA A 128 -4.76 -6.40 0.06
C ALA A 128 -5.57 -6.53 1.36
N GLU A 129 -6.49 -5.60 1.61
CA GLU A 129 -7.44 -5.69 2.73
C GLU A 129 -8.33 -6.94 2.57
N ALA A 130 -8.94 -7.16 1.41
CA ALA A 130 -9.75 -8.34 1.14
C ALA A 130 -9.01 -9.67 1.35
N ILE A 131 -7.78 -9.78 0.84
CA ILE A 131 -6.92 -10.97 1.02
C ILE A 131 -6.52 -11.14 2.49
N SER A 132 -6.36 -10.03 3.23
CA SER A 132 -6.06 -10.08 4.66
C SER A 132 -7.21 -10.70 5.45
N TRP A 133 -8.46 -10.42 5.10
CA TRP A 133 -9.65 -11.04 5.70
C TRP A 133 -9.72 -12.53 5.38
N TYR A 134 -9.52 -12.92 4.12
CA TYR A 134 -9.45 -14.34 3.75
C TYR A 134 -8.42 -15.09 4.60
N SER A 135 -7.21 -14.54 4.72
CA SER A 135 -6.09 -15.16 5.46
C SER A 135 -6.33 -15.28 6.97
N GLN A 136 -7.24 -14.45 7.52
CA GLN A 136 -7.64 -14.49 8.91
C GLN A 136 -8.72 -15.55 9.18
N GLU A 137 -9.70 -15.66 8.28
CA GLU A 137 -10.88 -16.52 8.48
C GLU A 137 -10.71 -17.92 7.87
N ASN A 138 -9.83 -18.06 6.88
CA ASN A 138 -9.67 -19.28 6.08
C ASN A 138 -8.22 -19.80 6.06
N GLN A 139 -7.88 -20.53 4.99
CA GLN A 139 -6.55 -21.09 4.77
C GLN A 139 -5.51 -20.01 4.46
N ARG A 140 -4.29 -20.19 4.95
CA ARG A 140 -3.17 -19.27 4.73
C ARG A 140 -2.30 -19.79 3.60
N ARG A 141 -2.42 -19.18 2.42
CA ARG A 141 -1.69 -19.61 1.22
C ARG A 141 -0.45 -18.78 1.00
N ASP A 142 0.61 -19.41 0.49
CA ASP A 142 1.86 -18.70 0.20
C ASP A 142 1.71 -17.56 -0.81
N ALA A 143 0.80 -17.72 -1.78
CA ALA A 143 0.52 -16.67 -2.75
C ALA A 143 -0.07 -15.41 -2.08
N ASP A 144 -0.95 -15.57 -1.10
CA ASP A 144 -1.53 -14.46 -0.32
C ASP A 144 -0.46 -13.75 0.50
N TRP A 145 0.42 -14.50 1.16
CA TRP A 145 1.54 -13.93 1.92
C TRP A 145 2.40 -12.99 1.06
N ARG A 146 2.70 -13.39 -0.18
CA ARG A 146 3.53 -12.57 -1.10
C ARG A 146 2.85 -11.25 -1.44
N ILE A 147 1.54 -11.26 -1.69
CA ILE A 147 0.77 -10.05 -1.96
C ILE A 147 0.72 -9.16 -0.71
N LEU A 148 0.42 -9.72 0.45
CA LEU A 148 0.31 -8.98 1.71
C LEU A 148 1.64 -8.33 2.13
N VAL A 149 2.78 -9.02 1.94
CA VAL A 149 4.10 -8.42 2.22
C VAL A 149 4.39 -7.28 1.24
N ARG A 150 4.12 -7.46 -0.06
CA ARG A 150 4.32 -6.41 -1.07
C ARG A 150 3.41 -5.22 -0.85
N SER A 151 2.19 -5.45 -0.34
CA SER A 151 1.22 -4.38 -0.10
C SER A 151 1.62 -3.47 1.05
N LEU A 152 2.52 -3.88 1.95
CA LEU A 152 3.06 -3.01 3.01
C LEU A 152 3.69 -1.71 2.46
N ASN A 153 4.09 -1.68 1.19
CA ASN A 153 4.63 -0.48 0.54
C ASN A 153 3.57 0.60 0.22
N ILE A 154 2.28 0.25 0.23
CA ILE A 154 1.20 1.07 -0.35
C ILE A 154 -0.04 1.20 0.54
N VAL A 155 -0.22 0.27 1.48
CA VAL A 155 -1.36 0.27 2.41
C VAL A 155 -1.18 1.33 3.48
N GLU A 156 -2.29 1.96 3.83
CA GLU A 156 -2.36 3.08 4.77
C GLU A 156 -3.53 2.83 5.75
N GLY A 157 -3.60 3.56 6.87
CA GLY A 157 -4.78 3.58 7.74
C GLY A 157 -5.32 2.20 8.17
N LYS A 158 -6.64 1.97 8.00
CA LYS A 158 -7.30 0.72 8.40
C LYS A 158 -6.76 -0.50 7.63
N GLN A 159 -6.52 -0.34 6.32
CA GLN A 159 -5.99 -1.39 5.45
C GLN A 159 -4.62 -1.88 5.91
N ALA A 160 -3.73 -0.95 6.31
CA ALA A 160 -2.41 -1.30 6.83
C ALA A 160 -2.49 -2.16 8.10
N ARG A 161 -3.42 -1.82 9.02
CA ARG A 161 -3.64 -2.61 10.24
C ARG A 161 -4.13 -4.01 9.91
N ALA A 162 -5.11 -4.14 9.01
CA ALA A 162 -5.65 -5.43 8.59
C ALA A 162 -4.58 -6.35 7.96
N VAL A 163 -3.75 -5.78 7.07
CA VAL A 163 -2.63 -6.50 6.43
C VAL A 163 -1.56 -6.92 7.45
N MET A 164 -1.12 -6.01 8.32
CA MET A 164 -0.12 -6.36 9.34
C MET A 164 -0.66 -7.44 10.30
N GLN A 165 -1.92 -7.33 10.72
CA GLN A 165 -2.58 -8.33 11.55
C GLN A 165 -2.67 -9.69 10.86
N ALA A 166 -3.07 -9.74 9.59
CA ALA A 166 -3.08 -10.99 8.83
C ALA A 166 -1.68 -11.61 8.73
N LEU A 167 -0.64 -10.82 8.47
CA LEU A 167 0.74 -11.28 8.37
C LEU A 167 1.27 -11.94 9.65
N THR A 168 0.79 -11.55 10.84
CA THR A 168 1.17 -12.22 12.11
C THR A 168 0.71 -13.67 12.20
N ARG A 169 -0.28 -14.08 11.40
CA ARG A 169 -0.89 -15.41 11.47
C ARG A 169 -0.24 -16.41 10.53
N PHE A 170 0.61 -15.96 9.62
CA PHE A 170 1.37 -16.84 8.74
C PHE A 170 2.53 -17.48 9.50
N HIS A 171 2.80 -18.75 9.25
CA HIS A 171 4.02 -19.38 9.75
C HIS A 171 5.28 -18.77 9.11
N ARG A 172 5.13 -18.30 7.87
CA ARG A 172 6.19 -17.68 7.09
C ARG A 172 6.52 -16.29 7.61
N ARG A 173 7.79 -16.07 7.91
CA ARG A 173 8.36 -14.82 8.38
C ARG A 173 9.17 -14.14 7.29
N SER A 174 9.34 -12.83 7.38
CA SER A 174 10.30 -12.11 6.55
C SER A 174 11.55 -11.79 7.36
N ASN A 175 12.72 -12.12 6.81
CA ASN A 175 14.03 -11.76 7.38
C ASN A 175 14.78 -10.73 6.54
N LYS A 176 14.20 -10.23 5.44
CA LYS A 176 14.83 -9.19 4.62
C LYS A 176 14.71 -7.83 5.32
N ALA A 177 15.81 -7.10 5.42
CA ALA A 177 15.86 -5.79 6.05
C ALA A 177 14.82 -4.82 5.45
N GLN A 178 14.64 -4.81 4.13
CA GLN A 178 13.65 -3.95 3.47
C GLN A 178 12.22 -4.13 4.00
N TRP A 179 11.80 -5.38 4.28
CA TRP A 179 10.43 -5.67 4.73
C TRP A 179 10.26 -5.34 6.20
N ILE A 180 11.28 -5.59 7.02
CA ILE A 180 11.31 -5.19 8.42
C ILE A 180 11.24 -3.67 8.52
N ARG A 181 12.06 -2.96 7.73
CA ARG A 181 12.03 -1.50 7.61
C ARG A 181 10.63 -1.01 7.24
N GLN A 182 9.99 -1.65 6.26
CA GLN A 182 8.65 -1.24 5.83
C GLN A 182 7.60 -1.38 6.94
N VAL A 183 7.64 -2.45 7.73
CA VAL A 183 6.73 -2.60 8.89
C VAL A 183 6.96 -1.49 9.91
N ILE A 184 8.21 -1.09 10.17
CA ILE A 184 8.52 0.04 11.05
C ILE A 184 7.92 1.34 10.51
N LEU A 185 8.13 1.62 9.22
CA LEU A 185 7.63 2.83 8.56
C LEU A 185 6.10 2.91 8.56
N VAL A 186 5.43 1.81 8.19
CA VAL A 186 3.97 1.73 8.23
C VAL A 186 3.48 1.90 9.67
N GLY A 187 4.13 1.25 10.64
CA GLY A 187 3.83 1.39 12.06
C GLY A 187 3.91 2.83 12.57
N LEU A 188 4.95 3.58 12.18
CA LEU A 188 5.11 5.00 12.54
C LEU A 188 3.99 5.89 12.01
N GLN A 189 3.30 5.49 10.93
CA GLN A 189 2.14 6.21 10.37
C GLN A 189 0.81 5.83 11.05
N GLN A 190 0.80 4.86 11.95
CA GLN A 190 -0.41 4.39 12.62
C GLN A 190 -0.69 5.11 13.94
N ASN A 191 -1.95 5.01 14.37
CA ASN A 191 -2.37 5.29 15.74
C ASN A 191 -1.74 4.27 16.73
N PRO A 192 -1.89 4.46 18.06
CA PRO A 192 -1.29 3.56 19.06
C PRO A 192 -1.68 2.09 18.89
N GLU A 193 -2.92 1.80 18.48
CA GLU A 193 -3.38 0.44 18.20
C GLU A 193 -2.63 -0.19 17.02
N GLY A 194 -2.52 0.53 15.89
CA GLY A 194 -1.80 0.03 14.73
C GLY A 194 -0.29 -0.07 14.98
N GLN A 195 0.29 0.78 15.82
CA GLN A 195 1.67 0.64 16.29
C GLN A 195 1.87 -0.66 17.07
N ALA A 196 0.93 -1.03 17.95
CA ALA A 196 0.99 -2.30 18.66
C ALA A 196 0.90 -3.51 17.71
N ILE A 197 0.10 -3.42 16.64
CA ILE A 197 0.04 -4.47 15.60
C ILE A 197 1.38 -4.57 14.85
N ALA A 198 1.99 -3.43 14.49
CA ALA A 198 3.30 -3.41 13.83
C ALA A 198 4.38 -4.05 14.72
N VAL A 199 4.40 -3.74 16.02
CA VAL A 199 5.30 -4.38 16.98
C VAL A 199 5.10 -5.88 17.01
N LYS A 200 3.86 -6.38 17.16
CA LYS A 200 3.58 -7.82 17.14
C LYS A 200 4.09 -8.51 15.87
N LEU A 201 3.95 -7.84 14.73
CA LEU A 201 4.48 -8.36 13.46
C LEU A 201 6.01 -8.40 13.44
N LEU A 202 6.67 -7.36 13.94
CA LEU A 202 8.13 -7.31 14.05
C LEU A 202 8.65 -8.38 15.01
N GLU A 203 8.02 -8.57 16.17
CA GLU A 203 8.36 -9.65 17.11
C GLU A 203 8.19 -11.01 16.45
N HIS A 204 7.06 -11.23 15.77
CA HIS A 204 6.80 -12.46 15.05
C HIS A 204 7.86 -12.73 13.97
N TRP A 205 8.23 -11.74 13.15
CA TRP A 205 9.21 -11.92 12.08
C TRP A 205 10.65 -12.07 12.56
N THR A 206 11.04 -11.31 13.58
CA THR A 206 12.44 -11.22 14.03
C THR A 206 12.75 -12.14 15.20
N GLY A 207 11.74 -12.60 15.94
CA GLY A 207 11.89 -13.32 17.20
C GLY A 207 12.46 -12.46 18.34
N GLN A 208 12.53 -11.14 18.18
CA GLN A 208 13.01 -10.21 19.20
C GLN A 208 11.84 -9.63 19.99
N HIS A 209 12.08 -9.33 21.25
CA HIS A 209 11.19 -8.57 22.11
C HIS A 209 11.97 -7.36 22.63
N LEU A 210 11.54 -6.15 22.24
CA LEU A 210 12.22 -4.91 22.63
C LEU A 210 11.39 -4.20 23.68
N GLU A 211 12.00 -3.96 24.84
CA GLU A 211 11.38 -3.14 25.88
C GLU A 211 11.38 -1.66 25.45
N GLN A 212 10.31 -0.94 25.80
CA GLN A 212 10.25 0.50 25.59
C GLN A 212 11.26 1.18 26.53
N SER A 213 12.37 1.68 25.99
CA SER A 213 13.32 2.47 26.77
C SER A 213 12.73 3.86 27.06
N GLY A 214 12.14 4.04 28.25
CA GLY A 214 12.04 5.30 28.99
C GLY A 214 11.59 6.57 28.23
N GLU A 215 10.28 6.71 28.03
CA GLU A 215 9.44 7.91 28.19
C GLU A 215 8.04 7.48 27.73
N ALA A 216 7.02 7.60 28.60
CA ALA A 216 5.66 7.10 28.33
C ALA A 216 4.98 7.76 27.10
N ALA A 217 5.59 8.81 26.53
CA ALA A 217 5.12 9.54 25.36
C ALA A 217 5.79 9.10 24.03
N SER A 218 6.83 8.24 24.06
CA SER A 218 7.55 7.85 22.85
C SER A 218 6.91 6.63 22.17
N SER A 219 6.84 6.64 20.83
CA SER A 219 6.30 5.50 20.08
C SER A 219 7.12 4.23 20.34
N PRO A 220 6.51 3.05 20.54
CA PRO A 220 7.25 1.78 20.66
C PRO A 220 8.15 1.48 19.45
N LEU A 221 7.86 2.07 18.29
CA LEU A 221 8.64 1.89 17.07
C LEU A 221 10.03 2.54 17.18
N VAL A 222 10.25 3.48 18.11
CA VAL A 222 11.57 4.10 18.33
C VAL A 222 12.61 3.05 18.75
N ALA A 223 12.24 2.10 19.60
CA ALA A 223 13.12 0.98 19.97
C ALA A 223 13.46 0.12 18.75
N TRP A 224 12.48 -0.13 17.88
CA TRP A 224 12.67 -0.87 16.63
C TRP A 224 13.51 -0.11 15.60
N GLN A 225 13.40 1.22 15.51
CA GLN A 225 14.27 2.05 14.67
C GLN A 225 15.74 1.94 15.11
N LYS A 226 16.00 2.06 16.42
CA LYS A 226 17.36 1.90 16.99
C LYS A 226 17.91 0.50 16.72
N TRP A 227 17.11 -0.54 17.01
CA TRP A 227 17.50 -1.92 16.74
C TRP A 227 17.77 -2.18 15.25
N PHE A 228 16.94 -1.61 14.38
CA PHE A 228 17.10 -1.74 12.93
C PHE A 228 18.41 -1.10 12.47
N ALA A 229 18.72 0.12 12.91
CA ALA A 229 19.96 0.82 12.56
C ALA A 229 21.21 0.06 13.08
N GLN A 230 21.13 -0.56 14.25
CA GLN A 230 22.21 -1.39 14.79
C GLN A 230 22.40 -2.70 14.03
N LYS A 231 21.29 -3.38 13.68
CA LYS A 231 21.33 -4.68 13.00
C LYS A 231 21.66 -4.57 11.51
N TYR A 232 21.26 -3.48 10.88
CA TYR A 232 21.42 -3.24 9.45
C TYR A 232 22.04 -1.85 9.21
N PRO A 233 23.31 -1.64 9.61
CA PRO A 233 23.96 -0.32 9.53
C PRO A 233 24.13 0.18 8.10
N ASP A 234 24.19 -0.73 7.12
CA ASP A 234 24.33 -0.40 5.71
C ASP A 234 22.97 -0.12 5.02
N GLU A 235 21.85 -0.38 5.70
CA GLU A 235 20.51 -0.13 5.18
C GLU A 235 20.04 1.30 5.47
N LEU A 236 19.08 1.76 4.67
CA LEU A 236 18.48 3.07 4.91
C LEU A 236 17.78 3.11 6.27
N PRO A 237 17.91 4.20 7.05
CA PRO A 237 17.23 4.33 8.33
C PRO A 237 15.73 4.06 8.21
N ALA A 238 15.16 3.41 9.22
CA ALA A 238 13.72 3.15 9.32
C ALA A 238 12.97 4.40 9.79
N GLU A 239 13.25 5.54 9.16
CA GLU A 239 12.70 6.85 9.48
C GLU A 239 11.74 7.29 8.39
N LEU A 240 10.65 7.94 8.81
CA LEU A 240 9.73 8.54 7.84
C LEU A 240 10.49 9.58 7.01
N PRO A 241 10.21 9.64 5.70
CA PRO A 241 10.89 10.59 4.83
C PRO A 241 10.64 12.02 5.33
N VAL A 242 11.72 12.72 5.65
CA VAL A 242 11.67 14.14 6.05
C VAL A 242 11.86 14.98 4.81
N GLU A 243 10.92 15.90 4.56
CA GLU A 243 11.06 16.86 3.48
C GLU A 243 12.14 17.89 3.84
N PRO A 244 13.12 18.16 2.94
CA PRO A 244 14.07 19.24 3.15
C PRO A 244 13.33 20.55 3.46
N GLU A 245 13.78 21.30 4.47
CA GLU A 245 13.11 22.54 4.90
C GLU A 245 12.98 23.52 3.72
N ASP A 246 14.03 23.65 2.93
CA ASP A 246 14.17 24.48 1.74
C ASP A 246 13.48 23.91 0.48
N SER A 247 12.85 22.73 0.57
CA SER A 247 12.10 22.18 -0.56
C SER A 247 11.00 23.15 -0.98
N ARG A 248 11.05 23.56 -2.26
CA ARG A 248 10.10 24.51 -2.84
C ARG A 248 8.68 23.96 -2.83
N TRP A 249 8.55 22.63 -2.96
CA TRP A 249 7.27 21.94 -2.98
C TRP A 249 7.23 20.82 -1.95
N LYS A 250 6.11 20.75 -1.24
CA LYS A 250 5.83 19.76 -0.20
C LYS A 250 4.84 18.71 -0.74
N TYR A 251 5.01 17.44 -0.38
CA TYR A 251 4.21 16.30 -0.83
C TYR A 251 2.72 16.52 -0.61
N ALA A 252 2.33 16.87 0.62
CA ALA A 252 0.91 17.10 0.96
C ALA A 252 0.29 18.23 0.11
N GLY A 253 1.06 19.29 -0.16
CA GLY A 253 0.63 20.41 -0.99
C GLY A 253 0.43 20.02 -2.45
N LEU A 254 1.39 19.32 -3.05
CA LEU A 254 1.28 18.84 -4.43
C LEU A 254 0.21 17.75 -4.59
N LEU A 255 0.07 16.84 -3.63
CA LEU A 255 -0.96 15.82 -3.63
C LEU A 255 -2.37 16.44 -3.58
N LYS A 256 -2.56 17.48 -2.77
CA LYS A 256 -3.82 18.24 -2.73
C LYS A 256 -4.10 18.89 -4.10
N GLU A 257 -3.09 19.49 -4.72
CA GLU A 257 -3.25 20.12 -6.04
C GLU A 257 -3.58 19.10 -7.14
N LEU A 258 -2.91 17.94 -7.14
CA LEU A 258 -3.23 16.83 -8.06
C LEU A 258 -4.69 16.38 -7.94
N LYS A 259 -5.22 16.28 -6.71
CA LYS A 259 -6.62 15.95 -6.47
C LYS A 259 -7.56 17.04 -7.02
N ASN A 260 -7.26 18.31 -6.77
CA ASN A 260 -8.06 19.44 -7.29
C ASN A 260 -8.08 19.49 -8.82
N GLU A 261 -7.00 19.06 -9.46
CA GLU A 261 -6.83 19.08 -10.90
C GLU A 261 -7.36 17.82 -11.61
N SER A 262 -7.75 16.78 -10.87
CA SER A 262 -8.11 15.46 -11.40
C SER A 262 -9.21 15.48 -12.47
N THR A 263 -10.19 16.37 -12.34
CA THR A 263 -11.33 16.51 -13.27
C THR A 263 -11.02 17.37 -14.51
N LYS A 264 -9.93 18.14 -14.49
CA LYS A 264 -9.51 18.97 -15.62
C LYS A 264 -8.76 18.12 -16.64
N PRO A 265 -8.78 18.41 -17.95
CA PRO A 265 -7.88 17.78 -18.90
C PRO A 265 -6.41 18.08 -18.54
N ALA A 266 -5.54 17.07 -18.47
CA ALA A 266 -4.12 17.30 -18.21
C ALA A 266 -3.44 17.93 -19.43
N ASN A 267 -2.55 18.89 -19.18
CA ASN A 267 -1.72 19.53 -20.20
C ASN A 267 -0.44 18.71 -20.40
N LEU A 268 -0.50 17.75 -21.32
CA LEU A 268 0.59 16.81 -21.58
C LEU A 268 1.84 17.48 -22.19
N LYS A 269 1.66 18.57 -22.93
CA LYS A 269 2.77 19.37 -23.45
C LYS A 269 3.59 19.97 -22.30
N LEU A 270 2.91 20.62 -21.35
CA LEU A 270 3.57 21.19 -20.17
C LEU A 270 4.23 20.10 -19.31
N GLY A 271 3.59 18.94 -19.17
CA GLY A 271 4.18 17.81 -18.46
C GLY A 271 5.43 17.24 -19.13
N ALA A 272 5.45 17.15 -20.46
CA ALA A 272 6.62 16.72 -21.23
C ALA A 272 7.78 17.74 -21.12
N GLU A 273 7.48 19.05 -21.19
CA GLU A 273 8.45 20.12 -20.96
C GLU A 273 9.02 20.04 -19.54
N ALA A 274 8.17 19.81 -18.55
CA ALA A 274 8.57 19.62 -17.15
C ALA A 274 9.45 18.37 -16.96
N PHE A 275 9.21 17.28 -17.68
CA PHE A 275 10.04 16.06 -17.64
C PHE A 275 11.48 16.32 -18.09
N VAL A 276 11.66 17.18 -19.10
CA VAL A 276 12.99 17.61 -19.57
C VAL A 276 13.60 18.61 -18.59
N LYS A 277 12.82 19.61 -18.14
CA LYS A 277 13.29 20.68 -17.24
C LYS A 277 13.72 20.14 -15.87
N ALA A 278 13.03 19.15 -15.33
CA ALA A 278 13.41 18.44 -14.11
C ALA A 278 14.53 17.41 -14.35
N THR A 279 15.09 17.34 -15.56
CA THR A 279 16.20 16.45 -15.96
C THR A 279 15.92 14.95 -15.90
N CYS A 280 14.67 14.54 -15.71
CA CYS A 280 14.25 13.14 -15.68
C CYS A 280 14.68 12.39 -16.95
N VAL A 281 14.64 13.08 -18.10
CA VAL A 281 15.04 12.60 -19.42
C VAL A 281 16.48 12.07 -19.50
N LYS A 282 17.38 12.53 -18.61
CA LYS A 282 18.79 12.08 -18.60
C LYS A 282 18.96 10.64 -18.15
N CYS A 283 17.99 10.11 -17.40
CA CYS A 283 18.08 8.79 -16.79
C CYS A 283 16.93 7.87 -17.20
N HIS A 284 15.76 8.44 -17.50
CA HIS A 284 14.53 7.69 -17.72
C HIS A 284 14.01 7.83 -19.15
N LEU A 285 13.57 6.70 -19.69
CA LEU A 285 12.82 6.62 -20.93
C LEU A 285 11.33 6.79 -20.64
N PHE A 286 10.65 7.63 -21.40
CA PHE A 286 9.19 7.71 -21.39
C PHE A 286 8.68 7.81 -22.84
N GLY A 287 8.04 6.73 -23.31
CA GLY A 287 7.69 6.57 -24.71
C GLY A 287 8.97 6.42 -25.55
N LYS A 288 9.29 7.44 -26.34
CA LYS A 288 10.48 7.48 -27.20
C LYS A 288 11.52 8.50 -26.74
N THR A 289 11.29 9.16 -25.60
CA THR A 289 12.09 10.30 -25.14
C THR A 289 12.89 9.92 -23.90
N GLY A 290 14.20 10.15 -23.96
CA GLY A 290 15.12 9.97 -22.84
C GLY A 290 16.00 8.73 -22.93
N GLU A 291 16.65 8.41 -21.83
CA GLU A 291 17.66 7.36 -21.72
C GLU A 291 17.15 6.14 -20.96
N LYS A 292 17.61 4.93 -21.28
CA LYS A 292 17.22 3.70 -20.58
C LYS A 292 18.31 3.22 -19.63
N ILE A 293 18.70 4.09 -18.69
CA ILE A 293 19.70 3.75 -17.67
C ILE A 293 19.02 3.49 -16.33
N GLY A 294 18.12 4.38 -15.92
CA GLY A 294 17.16 4.12 -14.86
C GLY A 294 15.94 3.35 -15.39
N PRO A 295 14.94 3.11 -14.52
CA PRO A 295 13.70 2.44 -14.88
C PRO A 295 13.02 3.07 -16.10
N ASP A 296 12.55 2.23 -17.02
CA ASP A 296 11.67 2.65 -18.10
C ASP A 296 10.31 3.09 -17.51
N LEU A 297 9.97 4.36 -17.71
CA LEU A 297 8.77 4.96 -17.15
C LEU A 297 7.58 4.88 -18.11
N THR A 298 7.76 4.37 -19.33
CA THR A 298 6.71 4.31 -20.37
C THR A 298 5.41 3.70 -19.86
N HIS A 299 5.49 2.68 -19.00
CA HIS A 299 4.33 2.01 -18.41
C HIS A 299 4.18 2.26 -16.90
N ILE A 300 4.75 3.35 -16.37
CA ILE A 300 4.70 3.65 -14.92
C ILE A 300 3.25 3.80 -14.43
N SER A 301 2.36 4.37 -15.24
CA SER A 301 0.93 4.53 -14.93
C SER A 301 0.17 3.21 -14.76
N ARG A 302 0.68 2.10 -15.30
CA ARG A 302 0.14 0.75 -15.09
C ARG A 302 0.66 0.10 -13.81
N ARG A 303 1.73 0.65 -13.23
CA ARG A 303 2.41 0.09 -12.06
C ARG A 303 2.20 0.91 -10.79
N PHE A 304 1.96 2.21 -10.91
CA PHE A 304 1.88 3.14 -9.78
C PHE A 304 0.75 4.14 -9.98
N GLN A 305 0.10 4.49 -8.88
CA GLN A 305 -0.84 5.60 -8.79
C GLN A 305 -0.09 6.95 -8.74
N GLN A 306 -0.80 8.04 -9.05
CA GLN A 306 -0.27 9.41 -9.00
C GLN A 306 0.43 9.74 -7.67
N LYS A 307 -0.14 9.31 -6.54
CA LYS A 307 0.43 9.58 -5.21
C LYS A 307 1.77 8.87 -5.03
N GLU A 308 1.90 7.64 -5.52
CA GLU A 308 3.13 6.84 -5.43
C GLU A 308 4.21 7.41 -6.34
N ILE A 309 3.86 7.83 -7.56
CA ILE A 309 4.78 8.51 -8.48
C ILE A 309 5.30 9.82 -7.85
N LEU A 310 4.41 10.62 -7.27
CA LEU A 310 4.80 11.85 -6.58
C LEU A 310 5.72 11.57 -5.39
N GLN A 311 5.38 10.58 -4.56
CA GLN A 311 6.18 10.21 -3.40
C GLN A 311 7.58 9.74 -3.82
N ALA A 312 7.69 8.87 -4.82
CA ALA A 312 8.96 8.41 -5.35
C ALA A 312 9.79 9.55 -5.99
N THR A 313 9.12 10.57 -6.52
CA THR A 313 9.80 11.74 -7.10
C THR A 313 10.34 12.70 -6.03
N ILE A 314 9.60 12.87 -4.92
CA ILE A 314 10.02 13.75 -3.81
C ILE A 314 11.03 13.05 -2.90
N PHE A 315 10.87 11.74 -2.69
CA PHE A 315 11.72 10.94 -1.82
C PHE A 315 12.31 9.73 -2.58
N PRO A 316 13.25 9.95 -3.52
CA PRO A 316 13.78 8.87 -4.36
C PRO A 316 14.48 7.75 -3.57
N SER A 317 14.99 8.07 -2.38
CA SER A 317 15.60 7.09 -1.49
C SER A 317 14.62 6.47 -0.50
N HIS A 318 13.31 6.75 -0.57
CA HIS A 318 12.36 6.12 0.35
C HIS A 318 12.20 4.63 0.06
N PHE A 319 12.18 4.26 -1.22
CA PHE A 319 12.15 2.89 -1.72
C PHE A 319 13.03 2.79 -2.96
N VAL A 320 14.10 1.99 -2.88
CA VAL A 320 15.05 1.78 -3.98
C VAL A 320 14.92 0.34 -4.45
N SER A 321 14.70 0.15 -5.76
CA SER A 321 14.60 -1.19 -6.36
C SER A 321 15.97 -1.86 -6.39
N GLU A 322 16.02 -3.14 -6.01
CA GLU A 322 17.22 -3.98 -6.15
C GLU A 322 17.66 -4.13 -7.63
N GLU A 323 16.77 -3.87 -8.59
CA GLU A 323 17.07 -3.92 -10.03
C GLU A 323 17.95 -2.75 -10.52
N TYR A 324 18.00 -1.65 -9.77
CA TYR A 324 18.75 -0.44 -10.14
C TYR A 324 19.70 -0.03 -8.99
N PRO A 325 20.69 -0.87 -8.66
CA PRO A 325 21.60 -0.61 -7.55
C PRO A 325 22.51 0.57 -7.85
N THR A 326 22.76 1.38 -6.81
CA THR A 326 23.78 2.42 -6.81
C THR A 326 25.08 1.85 -6.27
N PHE A 327 26.22 2.24 -6.86
CA PHE A 327 27.55 1.89 -6.38
C PHE A 327 28.43 3.11 -6.25
N THR A 328 29.33 3.07 -5.28
CA THR A 328 30.50 3.94 -5.19
C THR A 328 31.73 3.17 -5.62
N ILE A 329 32.44 3.66 -6.64
CA ILE A 329 33.70 3.12 -7.11
C ILE A 329 34.82 4.01 -6.60
N ILE A 330 35.74 3.42 -5.84
CA ILE A 330 37.00 4.04 -5.44
C ILE A 330 38.06 3.56 -6.42
N THR A 331 38.80 4.51 -7.00
CA THR A 331 39.88 4.23 -7.93
C THR A 331 41.22 4.13 -7.20
N SER A 332 42.20 3.45 -7.78
CA SER A 332 43.57 3.34 -7.21
C SER A 332 44.27 4.70 -7.09
N ALA A 333 43.74 5.74 -7.76
CA ALA A 333 44.18 7.13 -7.63
C ALA A 333 43.47 7.90 -6.49
N GLY A 334 42.67 7.23 -5.66
CA GLY A 334 41.91 7.81 -4.55
C GLY A 334 40.66 8.61 -4.95
N LYS A 335 40.23 8.57 -6.22
CA LYS A 335 39.00 9.25 -6.65
C LYS A 335 37.79 8.35 -6.39
N SER A 336 36.71 8.96 -5.89
CA SER A 336 35.43 8.30 -5.64
C SER A 336 34.38 8.75 -6.66
N HIS A 337 33.64 7.77 -7.19
CA HIS A 337 32.59 7.98 -8.19
C HIS A 337 31.35 7.20 -7.81
N THR A 338 30.22 7.88 -7.63
CA THR A 338 28.95 7.25 -7.25
C THR A 338 27.94 7.33 -8.39
N GLY A 339 27.24 6.22 -8.65
CA GLY A 339 26.22 6.16 -9.69
C GLY A 339 25.66 4.77 -9.93
N MET A 340 24.77 4.66 -10.91
CA MET A 340 24.27 3.37 -11.39
C MET A 340 25.23 2.81 -12.44
N MET A 341 25.52 1.51 -12.36
CA MET A 341 26.24 0.83 -13.42
C MET A 341 25.35 0.70 -14.66
N GLY A 342 25.95 0.85 -15.84
CA GLY A 342 25.29 0.49 -17.09
C GLY A 342 26.24 -0.20 -18.06
N ALA A 343 25.78 -0.38 -19.30
CA ALA A 343 26.52 -1.11 -20.31
C ALA A 343 27.86 -0.43 -20.63
N ALA A 344 28.93 -1.22 -20.65
CA ALA A 344 30.30 -0.80 -20.96
C ALA A 344 31.04 -1.89 -21.74
N GLY A 345 32.19 -1.55 -22.31
CA GLY A 345 33.10 -2.53 -22.94
C GLY A 345 33.71 -3.51 -21.93
N PRO A 346 34.47 -4.53 -22.39
CA PRO A 346 34.99 -5.60 -21.54
C PRO A 346 35.92 -5.12 -20.42
N ASP A 347 36.72 -4.08 -20.65
CA ASP A 347 37.74 -3.57 -19.72
C ASP A 347 37.31 -2.30 -18.96
N GLU A 348 36.04 -1.93 -19.07
CA GLU A 348 35.51 -0.69 -18.51
C GLU A 348 34.28 -0.96 -17.63
N ILE A 349 34.05 -0.04 -16.69
CA ILE A 349 32.80 0.10 -15.96
C ILE A 349 32.24 1.46 -16.33
N MET A 350 31.01 1.49 -16.83
CA MET A 350 30.29 2.73 -17.03
C MET A 350 29.42 3.01 -15.80
N LEU A 351 29.69 4.12 -15.13
CA LEU A 351 28.82 4.70 -14.11
C LEU A 351 28.00 5.85 -14.71
N LEU A 352 26.71 5.90 -14.41
CA LEU A 352 25.89 7.09 -14.57
C LEU A 352 25.75 7.79 -13.23
N THR A 353 26.30 9.00 -13.12
CA THR A 353 26.21 9.81 -11.90
C THR A 353 24.82 10.44 -11.76
N SER A 354 24.52 10.96 -10.56
CA SER A 354 23.30 11.70 -10.25
C SER A 354 23.05 12.90 -11.17
N GLU A 355 24.10 13.49 -11.75
CA GLU A 355 23.98 14.63 -12.67
C GLU A 355 23.60 14.20 -14.11
N GLY A 356 23.48 12.89 -14.34
CA GLY A 356 23.26 12.26 -15.63
C GLY A 356 24.52 12.22 -16.50
N LYS A 357 25.72 12.20 -15.90
CA LYS A 357 26.99 12.08 -16.63
C LYS A 357 27.41 10.61 -16.71
N ARG A 358 27.75 10.15 -17.91
CA ARG A 358 28.37 8.84 -18.11
C ARG A 358 29.86 8.95 -17.86
N GLN A 359 30.36 8.14 -16.94
CA GLN A 359 31.76 8.05 -16.60
C GLN A 359 32.27 6.64 -16.88
N LEU A 360 33.27 6.54 -17.75
CA LEU A 360 33.97 5.29 -18.02
C LEU A 360 35.20 5.20 -17.12
N ILE A 361 35.27 4.12 -16.35
CA ILE A 361 36.38 3.82 -15.44
C ILE A 361 36.98 2.49 -15.92
N LYS A 362 38.30 2.46 -16.16
CA LYS A 362 38.96 1.21 -16.54
C LYS A 362 38.99 0.29 -15.33
N LYS A 363 38.66 -0.99 -15.52
CA LYS A 363 38.63 -1.98 -14.42
C LYS A 363 39.96 -2.10 -13.67
N LYS A 364 41.09 -1.92 -14.39
CA LYS A 364 42.43 -1.94 -13.79
C LYS A 364 42.72 -0.78 -12.84
N ASP A 365 41.94 0.31 -12.94
CA ASP A 365 42.09 1.50 -12.10
C ASP A 365 41.09 1.48 -10.92
N VAL A 366 40.29 0.42 -10.78
CA VAL A 366 39.32 0.23 -9.68
C VAL A 366 40.02 -0.43 -8.51
N ASP A 367 39.89 0.19 -7.34
CA ASP A 367 40.36 -0.33 -6.07
C ASP A 367 39.23 -1.00 -5.30
N GLU A 368 38.08 -0.32 -5.17
CA GLU A 368 36.91 -0.83 -4.44
C GLU A 368 35.59 -0.49 -5.14
N ILE A 369 34.61 -1.38 -5.02
CA ILE A 369 33.23 -1.17 -5.45
C ILE A 369 32.31 -1.41 -4.25
N ILE A 370 31.68 -0.35 -3.76
CA ILE A 370 30.85 -0.36 -2.56
C ILE A 370 29.38 -0.18 -2.98
N PRO A 371 28.47 -1.12 -2.66
CA PRO A 371 27.04 -0.93 -2.90
C PRO A 371 26.48 0.15 -1.98
N VAL A 372 25.58 0.99 -2.50
CA VAL A 372 24.96 2.10 -1.76
C VAL A 372 23.46 1.94 -1.80
N LYS A 373 22.81 2.00 -0.64
CA LYS A 373 21.34 1.90 -0.55
C LYS A 373 20.60 3.17 -0.90
N LYS A 374 21.29 4.32 -0.87
CA LYS A 374 20.74 5.59 -1.35
C LYS A 374 20.50 5.53 -2.87
N SER A 375 19.38 6.09 -3.31
CA SER A 375 19.04 6.16 -4.73
C SER A 375 20.03 7.05 -5.49
N SER A 376 20.34 6.68 -6.73
CA SER A 376 21.07 7.55 -7.68
C SER A 376 20.17 8.64 -8.27
N MET A 377 18.85 8.53 -8.13
CA MET A 377 17.92 9.59 -8.54
C MET A 377 18.10 10.78 -7.57
N PRO A 378 18.40 11.99 -8.07
CA PRO A 378 18.66 13.14 -7.22
C PRO A 378 17.44 13.56 -6.39
N ASP A 379 17.69 14.04 -5.18
CA ASP A 379 16.71 14.75 -4.38
C ASP A 379 16.40 16.13 -5.00
N GLY A 380 15.23 16.70 -4.74
CA GLY A 380 14.92 18.10 -5.09
C GLY A 380 14.67 18.40 -6.57
N LEU A 381 14.48 17.40 -7.43
CA LEU A 381 14.24 17.59 -8.88
C LEU A 381 13.06 18.52 -9.19
N LEU A 382 12.01 18.50 -8.35
CA LEU A 382 10.83 19.35 -8.53
C LEU A 382 11.10 20.84 -8.23
N ASN A 383 12.19 21.19 -7.55
CA ASN A 383 12.52 22.60 -7.24
C ASN A 383 12.78 23.43 -8.50
N LEU A 384 13.21 22.76 -9.58
CA LEU A 384 13.39 23.35 -10.92
C LEU A 384 12.07 23.76 -11.58
N LEU A 385 10.95 23.26 -11.07
CA LEU A 385 9.62 23.45 -11.66
C LEU A 385 8.80 24.47 -10.87
N THR A 386 7.87 25.12 -11.57
CA THR A 386 6.71 25.76 -10.96
C THR A 386 5.73 24.70 -10.43
N LYS A 387 4.81 25.10 -9.55
CA LYS A 387 3.78 24.18 -9.04
C LYS A 387 2.96 23.56 -10.17
N ALA A 388 2.55 24.36 -11.15
CA ALA A 388 1.80 23.91 -12.30
C ALA A 388 2.59 22.89 -13.15
N GLU A 389 3.87 23.17 -13.42
CA GLU A 389 4.77 22.22 -14.11
C GLU A 389 4.92 20.91 -13.33
N ALA A 390 5.13 20.96 -12.00
CA ALA A 390 5.26 19.78 -11.17
C ALA A 390 3.98 18.92 -11.17
N VAL A 391 2.81 19.55 -11.08
CA VAL A 391 1.51 18.86 -11.17
C VAL A 391 1.36 18.21 -12.56
N GLN A 392 1.59 18.96 -13.64
CA GLN A 392 1.48 18.40 -14.99
C GLN A 392 2.51 17.31 -15.28
N LEU A 393 3.72 17.35 -14.69
CA LEU A 393 4.70 16.27 -14.78
C LEU A 393 4.14 14.96 -14.24
N ILE A 394 3.60 14.96 -13.03
CA ILE A 394 3.03 13.74 -12.44
C ILE A 394 1.81 13.26 -13.24
N ARG A 395 0.96 14.18 -13.71
CA ARG A 395 -0.19 13.85 -14.57
C ARG A 395 0.22 13.26 -15.91
N TYR A 396 1.33 13.74 -16.48
CA TYR A 396 1.92 13.24 -17.72
C TYR A 396 2.46 11.81 -17.54
N LEU A 397 3.22 11.55 -16.47
CA LEU A 397 3.71 10.22 -16.13
C LEU A 397 2.58 9.24 -15.76
N SER A 398 1.45 9.76 -15.31
CA SER A 398 0.27 8.97 -14.94
C SER A 398 -0.62 8.60 -16.13
N ARG A 399 -0.12 8.77 -17.36
CA ARG A 399 -0.77 8.30 -18.57
C ARG A 399 0.18 7.42 -19.37
N LEU A 400 -0.41 6.60 -20.23
CA LEU A 400 0.34 5.85 -21.22
C LEU A 400 0.76 6.82 -22.34
N PRO A 401 2.04 6.87 -22.74
CA PRO A 401 2.48 7.68 -23.88
C PRO A 401 1.76 7.27 -25.16
N GLU A 402 1.59 8.23 -26.08
CA GLU A 402 1.01 7.95 -27.38
C GLU A 402 1.84 6.90 -28.15
N GLY A 403 1.16 5.87 -28.67
CA GLY A 403 1.79 4.77 -29.39
C GLY A 403 2.47 3.70 -28.52
N ALA A 404 2.45 3.82 -27.20
CA ALA A 404 2.88 2.74 -26.33
C ALA A 404 1.82 1.63 -26.28
N SER A 405 2.26 0.36 -26.26
CA SER A 405 1.34 -0.78 -26.21
C SER A 405 0.49 -0.75 -24.95
N GLU A 406 -0.81 -1.02 -25.08
CA GLU A 406 -1.68 -1.19 -23.91
C GLU A 406 -1.35 -2.46 -23.11
N ALA A 407 -0.76 -3.47 -23.76
CA ALA A 407 -0.36 -4.71 -23.13
C ALA A 407 0.96 -4.52 -22.37
N TYR A 408 0.89 -4.05 -21.13
CA TYR A 408 2.02 -4.17 -20.21
C TYR A 408 2.09 -5.61 -19.70
N ARG A 409 3.00 -6.40 -20.25
CA ARG A 409 3.38 -7.68 -19.64
C ARG A 409 4.54 -7.39 -18.68
N HIS A 410 4.33 -7.68 -17.39
CA HIS A 410 5.45 -7.85 -16.48
C HIS A 410 6.37 -8.90 -17.13
N SER A 411 7.52 -8.47 -17.65
CA SER A 411 8.58 -9.39 -18.01
C SER A 411 9.11 -9.95 -16.68
N THR A 412 8.46 -10.98 -16.15
CA THR A 412 9.07 -11.83 -15.14
C THR A 412 10.24 -12.51 -15.83
N ARG A 413 11.42 -11.89 -15.76
CA ARG A 413 12.68 -12.58 -15.93
C ARG A 413 13.11 -13.12 -14.59
#